data_AF-A0A0T6XDX5-F1
#
_entry.id   AF-A0A0T6XDX5-F1
#
_cell.length_a   1.000
_cell.length_b   1.000
_cell.length_c   1.000
_cell.angle_alpha   90.00
_cell.angle_beta   90.00
_cell.angle_gamma   90.00
#
_symmetry.space_group_name_H-M   'P 1'
#
loop_
_entity.id
_entity.type
_entity.pdbx_description
1 polymer ?
#
loop_
_entity_poly.entity_id
_entity_poly.type
_entity_poly.pdbx_seq_one_letter_code
_entity_poly.pdbx_strand_id
1 'polypeptide(L)'
;MTNGYFLEQARFTPEDMLLLARIPQAWDYVLTQALLQRNRGYDPRQIMLQALYSPARIRAPAETARRRRHRRPRTLPSNLEQRPEDQLREEERTNLEDAHSRWSTAANRRQAGLEFYLKIVPIGLADKIAGRTNLILLLAGLAYVEDNWDDSTSSSHREEVKAATRYLMEAEDSGLIASCDDAARDYVGYCGDGVSAGFAALKEAIQDHELDQIEPNRDLLKQATRLFVQRQINQEAVALDPEESSGVAIYLSRKLRDDYALEGVQTTRSTRFPIFYEQDASRVREIAERLRNEIEQPGENYLSFLQSKPAIQKRLRQLFPEDYSRMDHDLDAFTELAESAMEGGDAIGSSASAADRTAGAEIGRDLLLSLGNAHKHWYQEKLKEVLSDPVLLDREMVQ
;
A
#
# COMPACT_ATOMS: atom_id res chain seq x y z
N MET A 1 -13.05 31.51 31.26
CA MET A 1 -14.35 30.87 30.96
C MET A 1 -14.07 29.41 30.72
N THR A 2 -14.63 28.56 31.56
CA THR A 2 -14.36 27.13 31.66
C THR A 2 -14.91 26.37 30.45
N ASN A 3 -14.11 25.49 29.85
CA ASN A 3 -14.50 24.52 28.81
C ASN A 3 -15.58 23.51 29.26
N GLY A 4 -16.22 23.73 30.41
CA GLY A 4 -17.23 22.86 31.00
C GLY A 4 -18.64 23.04 30.43
N TYR A 5 -18.95 24.12 29.71
CA TYR A 5 -20.32 24.40 29.23
C TYR A 5 -20.61 23.92 27.80
N PHE A 6 -19.59 23.44 27.07
CA PHE A 6 -19.79 22.83 25.75
C PHE A 6 -20.15 21.32 25.83
N LEU A 7 -20.08 20.74 27.04
CA LEU A 7 -20.05 19.29 27.27
C LEU A 7 -21.42 18.61 27.50
N GLU A 8 -22.53 19.34 27.51
CA GLU A 8 -23.87 18.73 27.48
C GLU A 8 -24.55 18.81 26.11
N GLN A 9 -24.12 19.70 25.22
CA GLN A 9 -24.82 19.95 23.94
C GLN A 9 -24.19 19.26 22.72
N ALA A 10 -22.94 18.82 22.78
CA ALA A 10 -22.20 18.42 21.57
C ALA A 10 -22.39 16.97 21.09
N ARG A 11 -23.10 16.09 21.81
CA ARG A 11 -23.23 14.64 21.46
C ARG A 11 -21.88 14.02 21.02
N PHE A 12 -20.85 14.24 21.82
CA PHE A 12 -19.49 13.77 21.54
C PHE A 12 -19.43 12.24 21.46
N THR A 13 -19.01 11.72 20.31
CA THR A 13 -19.09 10.28 19.98
C THR A 13 -17.75 9.56 20.18
N PRO A 14 -17.74 8.22 20.36
CA PRO A 14 -16.52 7.43 20.35
C PRO A 14 -15.67 7.57 19.06
N GLU A 15 -16.29 7.95 17.94
CA GLU A 15 -15.60 8.24 16.68
C GLU A 15 -14.80 9.54 16.74
N ASP A 16 -15.37 10.59 17.35
CA ASP A 16 -14.67 11.85 17.61
C ASP A 16 -13.45 11.65 18.52
N MET A 17 -13.52 10.69 19.45
CA MET A 17 -12.39 10.33 20.31
C MET A 17 -11.22 9.71 19.53
N LEU A 18 -11.47 8.86 18.53
CA LEU A 18 -10.42 8.27 17.69
C LEU A 18 -9.78 9.30 16.75
N LEU A 19 -10.57 10.26 16.26
CA LEU A 19 -10.07 11.35 15.42
C LEU A 19 -9.17 12.30 16.22
N LEU A 20 -9.59 12.66 17.43
CA LEU A 20 -8.82 13.55 18.32
C LEU A 20 -7.63 12.84 18.98
N ALA A 21 -7.66 11.51 19.15
CA ALA A 21 -6.52 10.74 19.65
C ALA A 21 -5.29 10.79 18.74
N ARG A 22 -5.45 11.24 17.49
CA ARG A 22 -4.32 11.46 16.55
C ARG A 22 -3.66 12.83 16.71
N ILE A 23 -4.23 13.70 17.55
CA ILE A 23 -3.71 15.04 17.83
C ILE A 23 -3.10 15.04 19.23
N PRO A 24 -1.76 15.11 19.38
CA PRO A 24 -1.09 15.00 20.68
C PRO A 24 -1.60 16.01 21.74
N GLN A 25 -1.98 17.23 21.32
CA GLN A 25 -2.50 18.25 22.22
C GLN A 25 -3.91 17.95 22.76
N ALA A 26 -4.62 16.98 22.17
CA ALA A 26 -5.98 16.59 22.57
C ALA A 26 -6.01 15.33 23.46
N TRP A 27 -4.86 14.73 23.77
CA TRP A 27 -4.78 13.48 24.52
C TRP A 27 -5.38 13.57 25.92
N ASP A 28 -5.11 14.63 26.67
CA ASP A 28 -5.70 14.84 28.01
C ASP A 28 -7.23 14.94 27.95
N TYR A 29 -7.76 15.53 26.87
CA TYR A 29 -9.19 15.64 26.65
C TYR A 29 -9.82 14.29 26.28
N VAL A 30 -9.19 13.53 25.37
CA VAL A 30 -9.62 12.18 25.00
C VAL A 30 -9.57 11.24 26.20
N LEU A 31 -8.52 11.32 27.02
CA LEU A 31 -8.37 10.54 28.25
C LEU A 31 -9.47 10.88 29.27
N THR A 32 -9.76 12.17 29.47
CA THR A 32 -10.84 12.61 30.37
C THR A 32 -12.22 12.10 29.92
N GLN A 33 -12.50 12.13 28.62
CA GLN A 33 -13.77 11.63 28.07
C GLN A 33 -13.86 10.10 28.11
N ALA A 34 -12.75 9.38 27.89
CA ALA A 34 -12.69 7.93 28.05
C ALA A 34 -12.98 7.50 29.49
N LEU A 35 -12.46 8.24 30.46
CA LEU A 35 -12.73 8.02 31.89
C LEU A 35 -14.20 8.28 32.24
N LEU A 36 -14.84 9.31 31.64
CA LEU A 36 -16.27 9.58 31.84
C LEU A 36 -17.16 8.46 31.26
N GLN A 37 -16.83 7.91 30.10
CA GLN A 37 -17.57 6.77 29.53
C GLN A 37 -17.37 5.49 30.34
N ARG A 38 -16.16 5.27 30.87
CA ARG A 38 -15.89 4.17 31.82
C ARG A 38 -16.72 4.30 33.10
N ASN A 39 -16.86 5.49 33.65
CA ASN A 39 -17.72 5.76 34.83
C ASN A 39 -19.21 5.54 34.55
N ARG A 40 -19.63 5.53 33.28
CA ARG A 40 -20.99 5.17 32.85
C ARG A 40 -21.18 3.67 32.63
N GLY A 41 -20.17 2.85 32.91
CA GLY A 41 -20.24 1.39 32.85
C GLY A 41 -19.83 0.77 31.52
N TYR A 42 -19.27 1.56 30.59
CA TYR A 42 -18.76 1.03 29.33
C TYR A 42 -17.34 0.50 29.51
N ASP A 43 -17.08 -0.73 29.05
CA ASP A 43 -15.73 -1.29 29.04
C ASP A 43 -14.90 -0.75 27.84
N PRO A 44 -13.56 -0.73 27.92
CA PRO A 44 -12.71 -0.18 26.85
C PRO A 44 -12.89 -0.86 25.49
N ARG A 45 -13.26 -2.15 25.47
CA ARG A 45 -13.59 -2.87 24.24
C ARG A 45 -14.92 -2.38 23.68
N GLN A 46 -15.94 -2.12 24.49
CA GLN A 46 -17.22 -1.56 24.05
C GLN A 46 -17.07 -0.15 23.49
N ILE A 47 -16.24 0.69 24.12
CA ILE A 47 -15.92 2.04 23.63
C ILE A 47 -15.21 1.96 22.27
N MET A 48 -14.21 1.09 22.16
CA MET A 48 -13.46 0.88 20.91
C MET A 48 -14.32 0.23 19.81
N LEU A 49 -15.17 -0.74 20.16
CA LEU A 49 -16.08 -1.41 19.23
C LEU A 49 -17.17 -0.43 18.75
N GLN A 50 -17.71 0.43 19.60
CA GLN A 50 -18.66 1.46 19.14
C GLN A 50 -17.99 2.50 18.22
N ALA A 51 -16.72 2.83 18.46
CA ALA A 51 -15.95 3.72 17.59
C ALA A 51 -15.59 3.07 16.24
N LEU A 52 -15.32 1.76 16.22
CA LEU A 52 -14.94 1.01 15.03
C LEU A 52 -16.14 0.49 14.22
N TYR A 53 -17.29 0.30 14.86
CA TYR A 53 -18.49 -0.30 14.28
C TYR A 53 -19.70 0.65 14.32
N SER A 54 -19.48 1.92 13.94
CA SER A 54 -20.55 2.75 13.38
C SER A 54 -21.16 1.98 12.19
N PRO A 55 -22.50 1.90 12.01
CA PRO A 55 -23.20 0.82 11.31
C PRO A 55 -23.01 0.72 9.77
N ALA A 56 -21.93 1.27 9.20
CA ALA A 56 -21.69 1.25 7.77
C ALA A 56 -20.86 0.05 7.26
N ARG A 57 -20.17 -0.74 8.09
CA ARG A 57 -19.30 -1.82 7.57
C ARG A 57 -19.21 -3.04 8.48
N ILE A 58 -20.04 -4.06 8.21
CA ILE A 58 -19.78 -5.43 8.65
C ILE A 58 -20.07 -6.40 7.50
N ARG A 59 -19.01 -7.08 7.04
CA ARG A 59 -18.99 -8.55 6.84
C ARG A 59 -17.54 -9.03 6.58
N ALA A 60 -17.01 -9.73 7.56
CA ALA A 60 -16.10 -10.88 7.45
C ALA A 60 -16.75 -12.01 8.31
N PRO A 61 -16.38 -13.32 8.25
CA PRO A 61 -15.03 -13.91 8.40
C PRO A 61 -14.85 -15.22 7.56
N ALA A 62 -13.87 -16.14 7.68
CA ALA A 62 -12.44 -16.25 8.03
C ALA A 62 -11.97 -17.70 7.65
N GLU A 63 -10.64 -17.92 7.69
CA GLU A 63 -9.89 -19.18 7.93
C GLU A 63 -9.90 -20.36 6.93
N THR A 64 -8.71 -20.72 6.40
CA THR A 64 -7.90 -21.85 6.94
C THR A 64 -6.49 -21.90 6.34
N ALA A 65 -5.50 -22.05 7.22
CA ALA A 65 -4.11 -22.32 6.88
C ALA A 65 -3.87 -23.80 6.51
N ARG A 66 -3.01 -24.11 5.53
CA ARG A 66 -2.35 -25.43 5.42
C ARG A 66 -1.05 -25.43 4.59
N ARG A 67 0.04 -25.70 5.32
CA ARG A 67 1.30 -26.43 5.00
C ARG A 67 1.91 -26.38 3.58
N ARG A 68 3.09 -25.75 3.55
CA ARG A 68 4.12 -25.75 2.48
C ARG A 68 4.69 -27.16 2.19
N ARG A 69 4.93 -27.44 0.92
CA ARG A 69 5.99 -28.37 0.46
C ARG A 69 6.79 -27.72 -0.65
N HIS A 70 8.09 -27.60 -0.44
CA HIS A 70 9.07 -27.15 -1.42
C HIS A 70 9.04 -28.02 -2.69
N ARG A 71 8.95 -27.37 -3.85
CA ARG A 71 9.48 -27.90 -5.11
C ARG A 71 10.34 -26.82 -5.78
N ARG A 72 11.52 -27.25 -6.25
CA ARG A 72 12.53 -26.42 -6.92
C ARG A 72 11.97 -25.82 -8.22
N PRO A 73 12.42 -24.61 -8.61
CA PRO A 73 11.99 -23.98 -9.84
C PRO A 73 12.47 -24.78 -11.06
N ARG A 74 11.53 -25.05 -11.97
CA ARG A 74 11.77 -25.65 -13.27
C ARG A 74 11.97 -24.49 -14.25
N THR A 75 13.19 -24.28 -14.70
CA THR A 75 13.50 -23.34 -15.79
C THR A 75 12.73 -23.75 -17.06
N LEU A 76 11.87 -22.87 -17.55
CA LEU A 76 11.18 -22.96 -18.85
C LEU A 76 11.52 -21.74 -19.71
N PRO A 77 11.51 -21.88 -21.04
CA PRO A 77 12.30 -21.07 -21.95
C PRO A 77 11.70 -19.68 -22.23
N SER A 78 12.60 -18.75 -22.56
CA SER A 78 12.44 -17.31 -22.69
C SER A 78 11.63 -16.80 -23.89
N ASN A 79 10.84 -17.66 -24.55
CA ASN A 79 10.03 -17.26 -25.71
C ASN A 79 8.54 -17.45 -25.40
N LEU A 80 7.87 -16.36 -25.04
CA LEU A 80 6.41 -16.29 -25.03
C LEU A 80 5.93 -16.33 -26.49
N GLU A 81 5.75 -17.54 -27.04
CA GLU A 81 5.08 -17.72 -28.32
C GLU A 81 3.67 -17.13 -28.26
N GLN A 82 3.27 -16.42 -29.32
CA GLN A 82 1.96 -15.79 -29.42
C GLN A 82 0.87 -16.86 -29.30
N ARG A 83 -0.08 -16.64 -28.39
CA ARG A 83 -1.19 -17.58 -28.19
C ARG A 83 -2.09 -17.57 -29.43
N PRO A 84 -2.50 -18.74 -29.97
CA PRO A 84 -3.40 -18.77 -31.10
C PRO A 84 -4.83 -18.37 -30.69
N GLU A 85 -5.60 -17.82 -31.65
CA GLU A 85 -6.92 -17.22 -31.40
C GLU A 85 -7.99 -18.25 -31.00
N ASP A 86 -7.87 -19.48 -31.48
CA ASP A 86 -8.76 -20.60 -31.17
C ASP A 86 -8.75 -20.98 -29.68
N GLN A 87 -7.73 -20.55 -28.93
CA GLN A 87 -7.62 -20.72 -27.49
C GLN A 87 -8.28 -19.61 -26.65
N LEU A 88 -8.92 -18.62 -27.29
CA LEU A 88 -9.70 -17.61 -26.56
C LEU A 88 -10.96 -18.20 -25.96
N ARG A 89 -11.16 -17.97 -24.66
CA ARG A 89 -12.43 -18.23 -24.00
C ARG A 89 -13.46 -17.16 -24.37
N GLU A 90 -14.73 -17.51 -24.21
CA GLU A 90 -15.85 -16.63 -24.53
C GLU A 90 -15.83 -15.31 -23.73
N GLU A 91 -15.44 -15.37 -22.46
CA GLU A 91 -15.25 -14.18 -21.63
C GLU A 91 -14.18 -13.25 -22.20
N GLU A 92 -13.05 -13.80 -22.66
CA GLU A 92 -11.97 -13.01 -23.26
C GLU A 92 -12.42 -12.37 -24.58
N ARG A 93 -13.18 -13.10 -25.41
CA ARG A 93 -13.76 -12.55 -26.64
C ARG A 93 -14.70 -11.39 -26.34
N THR A 94 -15.60 -11.56 -25.38
CA THR A 94 -16.57 -10.53 -24.99
C THR A 94 -15.85 -9.28 -24.49
N ASN A 95 -14.83 -9.42 -23.65
CA ASN A 95 -14.06 -8.28 -23.13
C ASN A 95 -13.20 -7.61 -24.21
N LEU A 96 -12.65 -8.37 -25.17
CA LEU A 96 -11.91 -7.80 -26.29
C LEU A 96 -12.81 -6.98 -27.22
N GLU A 97 -14.02 -7.46 -27.45
CA GLU A 97 -15.05 -6.72 -28.19
C GLU A 97 -15.51 -5.47 -27.44
N ASP A 98 -15.72 -5.58 -26.13
CA ASP A 98 -16.08 -4.45 -25.28
C ASP A 98 -14.97 -3.39 -25.30
N ALA A 99 -13.71 -3.78 -25.05
CA ALA A 99 -12.55 -2.89 -25.12
C ALA A 99 -12.45 -2.17 -26.47
N HIS A 100 -12.63 -2.90 -27.57
CA HIS A 100 -12.66 -2.30 -28.90
C HIS A 100 -13.76 -1.24 -28.99
N SER A 101 -15.01 -1.63 -28.69
CA SER A 101 -16.18 -0.74 -28.83
C SER A 101 -16.08 0.54 -28.01
N ARG A 102 -15.45 0.49 -26.84
CA ARG A 102 -15.26 1.63 -25.93
C ARG A 102 -14.20 2.60 -26.43
N TRP A 103 -13.05 2.08 -26.87
CA TRP A 103 -11.85 2.90 -27.04
C TRP A 103 -11.43 3.07 -28.51
N SER A 104 -12.09 2.38 -29.44
CA SER A 104 -11.85 2.55 -30.87
C SER A 104 -13.09 2.26 -31.73
N THR A 105 -13.36 3.14 -32.70
CA THR A 105 -14.37 2.90 -33.74
C THR A 105 -13.76 2.40 -35.06
N ALA A 106 -12.44 2.23 -35.12
CA ALA A 106 -11.72 1.93 -36.34
C ALA A 106 -11.55 0.41 -36.52
N ALA A 107 -12.14 -0.15 -37.58
CA ALA A 107 -12.16 -1.60 -37.82
C ALA A 107 -10.75 -2.22 -37.91
N ASN A 108 -9.77 -1.50 -38.45
CA ASN A 108 -8.37 -1.95 -38.52
C ASN A 108 -7.72 -2.08 -37.14
N ARG A 109 -8.19 -1.36 -36.12
CA ARG A 109 -7.68 -1.45 -34.75
C ARG A 109 -8.24 -2.64 -33.98
N ARG A 110 -9.37 -3.23 -34.42
CA ARG A 110 -9.94 -4.43 -33.78
C ARG A 110 -8.98 -5.61 -33.84
N GLN A 111 -8.47 -5.91 -35.05
CA GLN A 111 -7.52 -7.02 -35.26
C GLN A 111 -6.20 -6.76 -34.53
N ALA A 112 -5.68 -5.53 -34.58
CA ALA A 112 -4.46 -5.16 -33.88
C ALA A 112 -4.59 -5.30 -32.35
N GLY A 113 -5.77 -4.99 -31.79
CA GLY A 113 -6.04 -5.15 -30.36
C GLY A 113 -6.06 -6.62 -29.92
N LEU A 114 -6.68 -7.48 -30.74
CA LEU A 114 -6.65 -8.93 -30.55
C LEU A 114 -5.21 -9.48 -30.58
N GLU A 115 -4.43 -9.12 -31.61
CA GLU A 115 -3.04 -9.56 -31.75
C GLU A 115 -2.16 -9.07 -30.59
N PHE A 116 -2.38 -7.85 -30.13
CA PHE A 116 -1.71 -7.30 -28.95
C PHE A 116 -2.01 -8.17 -27.72
N TYR A 117 -3.29 -8.41 -27.41
CA TYR A 117 -3.70 -9.19 -26.24
C TYR A 117 -3.12 -10.61 -26.25
N LEU A 118 -3.22 -11.32 -27.37
CA LEU A 118 -2.69 -12.68 -27.52
C LEU A 118 -1.16 -12.76 -27.35
N LYS A 119 -0.45 -11.65 -27.59
CA LYS A 119 1.00 -11.55 -27.41
C LYS A 119 1.41 -11.27 -25.97
N ILE A 120 0.60 -10.54 -25.21
CA ILE A 120 0.91 -10.16 -23.82
C ILE A 120 0.30 -11.11 -22.77
N VAL A 121 -0.80 -11.81 -23.11
CA VAL A 121 -1.49 -12.75 -22.20
C VAL A 121 -1.28 -14.20 -22.66
N PRO A 122 -0.19 -14.85 -22.21
CA PRO A 122 0.02 -16.28 -22.48
C PRO A 122 -1.06 -17.14 -21.83
N ILE A 123 -1.22 -18.39 -22.30
CA ILE A 123 -2.25 -19.30 -21.80
C ILE A 123 -2.21 -19.51 -20.28
N GLY A 124 -1.00 -19.62 -19.70
CA GLY A 124 -0.83 -19.77 -18.26
C GLY A 124 -1.32 -18.57 -17.45
N LEU A 125 -1.16 -17.34 -17.97
CA LEU A 125 -1.74 -16.16 -17.35
C LEU A 125 -3.25 -16.12 -17.56
N ALA A 126 -3.70 -16.46 -18.77
CA ALA A 126 -5.12 -16.54 -19.09
C ALA A 126 -5.85 -17.37 -18.02
N ASP A 127 -5.38 -18.58 -17.75
CA ASP A 127 -6.00 -19.47 -16.76
C ASP A 127 -6.07 -18.88 -15.36
N LYS A 128 -5.07 -18.10 -14.95
CA LYS A 128 -5.07 -17.41 -13.66
C LYS A 128 -6.09 -16.28 -13.57
N ILE A 129 -6.29 -15.55 -14.67
CA ILE A 129 -7.18 -14.38 -14.71
C ILE A 129 -8.62 -14.73 -15.12
N ALA A 130 -8.94 -16.01 -15.33
CA ALA A 130 -10.30 -16.43 -15.65
C ALA A 130 -11.30 -15.96 -14.59
N GLY A 131 -12.40 -15.33 -15.01
CA GLY A 131 -13.39 -14.71 -14.12
C GLY A 131 -12.96 -13.38 -13.49
N ARG A 132 -11.82 -12.79 -13.93
CA ARG A 132 -11.33 -11.47 -13.51
C ARG A 132 -11.60 -10.45 -14.61
N THR A 133 -12.88 -10.11 -14.76
CA THR A 133 -13.38 -9.34 -15.89
C THR A 133 -12.70 -7.97 -16.02
N ASN A 134 -12.43 -7.27 -14.91
CA ASN A 134 -11.80 -5.94 -14.97
C ASN A 134 -10.34 -6.04 -15.41
N LEU A 135 -9.61 -7.05 -14.91
CA LEU A 135 -8.22 -7.30 -15.31
C LEU A 135 -8.14 -7.70 -16.79
N ILE A 136 -9.02 -8.59 -17.26
CA ILE A 136 -9.09 -8.96 -18.68
C ILE A 136 -9.38 -7.72 -19.54
N LEU A 137 -10.37 -6.92 -19.15
CA LEU A 137 -10.78 -5.72 -19.87
C LEU A 137 -9.66 -4.66 -19.89
N LEU A 138 -8.94 -4.48 -18.78
CA LEU A 138 -7.77 -3.61 -18.69
C LEU A 138 -6.67 -4.07 -19.67
N LEU A 139 -6.28 -5.35 -19.62
CA LEU A 139 -5.24 -5.89 -20.48
C LEU A 139 -5.60 -5.80 -21.97
N ALA A 140 -6.88 -6.00 -22.31
CA ALA A 140 -7.41 -5.75 -23.65
C ALA A 140 -7.36 -4.26 -24.02
N GLY A 141 -7.71 -3.38 -23.08
CA GLY A 141 -7.71 -1.93 -23.25
C GLY A 141 -6.34 -1.34 -23.52
N LEU A 142 -5.26 -1.95 -23.00
CA LEU A 142 -3.88 -1.47 -23.21
C LEU A 142 -3.44 -1.47 -24.67
N ALA A 143 -4.15 -2.16 -25.56
CA ALA A 143 -3.94 -2.05 -26.99
C ALA A 143 -4.42 -0.71 -27.57
N TYR A 144 -5.30 0.02 -26.87
CA TYR A 144 -6.01 1.20 -27.37
C TYR A 144 -5.58 2.51 -26.70
N VAL A 145 -4.66 2.46 -25.73
CA VAL A 145 -4.05 3.66 -25.12
C VAL A 145 -3.11 4.36 -26.10
N GLU A 146 -2.95 5.68 -25.96
CA GLU A 146 -2.13 6.48 -26.86
C GLU A 146 -0.69 5.97 -26.94
N ASP A 147 -0.12 5.55 -25.80
CA ASP A 147 1.23 5.02 -25.72
C ASP A 147 1.49 3.81 -26.63
N ASN A 148 0.49 2.99 -26.96
CA ASN A 148 0.66 1.85 -27.89
C ASN A 148 0.69 2.28 -29.36
N TRP A 149 0.12 3.43 -29.69
CA TRP A 149 -0.05 3.93 -31.06
C TRP A 149 0.93 5.03 -31.43
N ASP A 150 1.57 5.67 -30.46
CA ASP A 150 2.63 6.66 -30.67
C ASP A 150 3.97 5.97 -30.95
N ASP A 151 4.61 6.33 -32.07
CA ASP A 151 5.88 5.75 -32.54
C ASP A 151 7.01 5.85 -31.50
N SER A 152 6.98 6.89 -30.67
CA SER A 152 8.03 7.16 -29.68
C SER A 152 7.87 6.36 -28.38
N THR A 153 6.68 5.83 -28.09
CA THR A 153 6.34 5.16 -26.83
C THR A 153 5.91 3.71 -27.00
N SER A 154 5.44 3.32 -28.19
CA SER A 154 4.84 1.99 -28.46
C SER A 154 5.74 0.83 -28.05
N SER A 155 7.04 0.95 -28.33
CA SER A 155 8.00 -0.09 -27.95
C SER A 155 8.15 -0.22 -26.44
N SER A 156 8.25 0.89 -25.68
CA SER A 156 8.42 0.80 -24.23
C SER A 156 7.15 0.31 -23.55
N HIS A 157 5.99 0.81 -23.98
CA HIS A 157 4.68 0.36 -23.50
C HIS A 157 4.53 -1.15 -23.62
N ARG A 158 4.83 -1.71 -24.79
CA ARG A 158 4.76 -3.17 -25.02
C ARG A 158 5.68 -3.96 -24.11
N GLU A 159 6.89 -3.48 -23.86
CA GLU A 159 7.83 -4.16 -22.97
C GLU A 159 7.40 -4.07 -21.50
N GLU A 160 6.86 -2.94 -21.06
CA GLU A 160 6.33 -2.77 -19.70
C GLU A 160 5.10 -3.65 -19.46
N VAL A 161 4.17 -3.70 -20.42
CA VAL A 161 2.99 -4.57 -20.32
C VAL A 161 3.40 -6.04 -20.28
N LYS A 162 4.36 -6.45 -21.12
CA LYS A 162 4.91 -7.82 -21.07
C LYS A 162 5.59 -8.12 -19.73
N ALA A 163 6.33 -7.17 -19.16
CA ALA A 163 6.97 -7.36 -17.87
C ALA A 163 5.93 -7.59 -16.77
N ALA A 164 4.87 -6.76 -16.74
CA ALA A 164 3.78 -6.90 -15.80
C ALA A 164 3.02 -8.23 -15.98
N THR A 165 2.66 -8.61 -17.21
CA THR A 165 1.93 -9.87 -17.45
C THR A 165 2.79 -11.09 -17.18
N ARG A 166 4.10 -11.03 -17.47
CA ARG A 166 5.05 -12.08 -17.08
C ARG A 166 5.09 -12.24 -15.56
N TYR A 167 5.16 -11.14 -14.82
CA TYR A 167 5.15 -11.19 -13.37
C TYR A 167 3.88 -11.86 -12.82
N LEU A 168 2.70 -11.47 -13.29
CA LEU A 168 1.43 -12.09 -12.89
C LEU A 168 1.36 -13.59 -13.24
N MET A 169 1.97 -13.98 -14.37
CA MET A 169 2.07 -15.37 -14.77
C MET A 169 2.99 -16.18 -13.83
N GLU A 170 4.07 -15.59 -13.35
CA GLU A 170 5.07 -16.27 -12.52
C GLU A 170 4.71 -16.26 -11.02
N ALA A 171 4.03 -15.22 -10.54
CA ALA A 171 3.65 -15.09 -9.14
C ALA A 171 2.70 -16.23 -8.69
N GLU A 172 3.07 -16.96 -7.64
CA GLU A 172 2.26 -18.05 -7.07
C GLU A 172 1.23 -17.57 -6.02
N ASP A 173 0.90 -16.27 -6.01
CA ASP A 173 -0.07 -15.67 -5.09
C ASP A 173 -1.41 -15.38 -5.79
N SER A 174 -2.46 -16.10 -5.40
CA SER A 174 -3.83 -15.86 -5.89
C SER A 174 -4.42 -14.54 -5.41
N GLY A 175 -3.95 -14.02 -4.27
CA GLY A 175 -4.35 -12.72 -3.74
C GLY A 175 -3.93 -11.58 -4.65
N LEU A 176 -2.73 -11.66 -5.25
CA LEU A 176 -2.24 -10.66 -6.19
C LEU A 176 -3.17 -10.46 -7.39
N ILE A 177 -3.66 -11.56 -7.99
CA ILE A 177 -4.56 -11.49 -9.14
C ILE A 177 -5.88 -10.79 -8.76
N ALA A 178 -6.42 -11.09 -7.58
CA ALA A 178 -7.61 -10.41 -7.08
C ALA A 178 -7.34 -8.92 -6.83
N SER A 179 -6.21 -8.57 -6.21
CA SER A 179 -5.82 -7.17 -5.99
C SER A 179 -5.62 -6.40 -7.30
N CYS A 180 -5.07 -7.02 -8.34
CA CYS A 180 -4.92 -6.39 -9.65
C CYS A 180 -6.27 -6.19 -10.35
N ASP A 181 -7.20 -7.14 -10.22
CA ASP A 181 -8.56 -7.01 -10.76
C ASP A 181 -9.35 -5.90 -10.04
N ASP A 182 -9.23 -5.82 -8.71
CA ASP A 182 -9.81 -4.74 -7.91
C ASP A 182 -9.18 -3.39 -8.26
N ALA A 183 -7.87 -3.33 -8.43
CA ALA A 183 -7.16 -2.11 -8.83
C ALA A 183 -7.57 -1.63 -10.23
N ALA A 184 -7.90 -2.54 -11.15
CA ALA A 184 -8.34 -2.21 -12.50
C ALA A 184 -9.79 -1.67 -12.55
N ARG A 185 -10.63 -2.09 -11.60
CA ARG A 185 -12.08 -1.86 -11.60
C ARG A 185 -12.48 -0.40 -11.80
N ASP A 186 -11.79 0.50 -11.11
CA ASP A 186 -12.13 1.92 -11.09
C ASP A 186 -11.64 2.67 -12.34
N TYR A 187 -10.99 1.99 -13.29
CA TYR A 187 -10.35 2.63 -14.44
C TYR A 187 -10.86 2.14 -15.79
N VAL A 188 -11.27 0.88 -15.88
CA VAL A 188 -11.79 0.28 -17.13
C VAL A 188 -13.17 0.80 -17.56
N GLY A 189 -13.83 1.57 -16.69
CA GLY A 189 -15.07 2.29 -17.00
C GLY A 189 -14.88 3.58 -17.80
N TYR A 190 -13.64 4.08 -17.91
CA TYR A 190 -13.33 5.42 -18.41
C TYR A 190 -12.77 5.41 -19.84
N CYS A 191 -12.24 6.53 -20.31
CA CYS A 191 -11.60 6.66 -21.62
C CYS A 191 -10.20 5.99 -21.65
N GLY A 192 -9.50 6.07 -22.79
CA GLY A 192 -8.17 5.46 -22.95
C GLY A 192 -7.13 5.95 -21.93
N ASP A 193 -7.21 7.20 -21.46
CA ASP A 193 -6.31 7.71 -20.41
C ASP A 193 -6.64 7.09 -19.03
N GLY A 194 -7.91 6.72 -18.80
CA GLY A 194 -8.33 5.92 -17.66
C GLY A 194 -7.67 4.53 -17.68
N VAL A 195 -7.61 3.87 -18.84
CA VAL A 195 -6.90 2.59 -19.00
C VAL A 195 -5.41 2.73 -18.65
N SER A 196 -4.75 3.81 -19.08
CA SER A 196 -3.36 4.10 -18.70
C SER A 196 -3.17 4.30 -17.19
N ALA A 197 -4.13 4.94 -16.52
CA ALA A 197 -4.13 5.05 -15.06
C ALA A 197 -4.38 3.70 -14.38
N GLY A 198 -5.29 2.88 -14.92
CA GLY A 198 -5.53 1.52 -14.45
C GLY A 198 -4.29 0.62 -14.58
N PHE A 199 -3.47 0.81 -15.62
CA PHE A 199 -2.20 0.11 -15.73
C PHE A 199 -1.19 0.54 -14.68
N ALA A 200 -1.14 1.82 -14.30
CA ALA A 200 -0.34 2.25 -13.16
C ALA A 200 -0.84 1.64 -11.84
N ALA A 201 -2.15 1.62 -11.60
CA ALA A 201 -2.71 1.00 -10.40
C ALA A 201 -2.37 -0.51 -10.33
N LEU A 202 -2.41 -1.21 -11.46
CA LEU A 202 -1.94 -2.59 -11.57
C LEU A 202 -0.44 -2.71 -11.25
N LYS A 203 0.40 -1.84 -11.80
CA LYS A 203 1.84 -1.85 -11.51
C LYS A 203 2.14 -1.53 -10.05
N GLU A 204 1.36 -0.65 -9.42
CA GLU A 204 1.47 -0.38 -7.99
C GLU A 204 1.15 -1.63 -7.17
N ALA A 205 0.09 -2.36 -7.52
CA ALA A 205 -0.26 -3.62 -6.85
C ALA A 205 0.83 -4.68 -7.04
N ILE A 206 1.39 -4.80 -8.25
CA ILE A 206 2.53 -5.68 -8.53
C ILE A 206 3.73 -5.28 -7.69
N GLN A 207 4.11 -4.00 -7.68
CA GLN A 207 5.30 -3.53 -6.98
C GLN A 207 5.15 -3.61 -5.46
N ASP A 208 3.93 -3.42 -4.93
CA ASP A 208 3.63 -3.64 -3.52
C ASP A 208 3.85 -5.11 -3.13
N HIS A 209 3.33 -6.03 -3.95
CA HIS A 209 3.53 -7.46 -3.76
C HIS A 209 5.00 -7.87 -3.95
N GLU A 210 5.71 -7.31 -4.93
CA GLU A 210 7.16 -7.53 -5.09
C GLU A 210 7.92 -7.15 -3.83
N LEU A 211 7.64 -5.99 -3.24
CA LEU A 211 8.27 -5.54 -2.00
C LEU A 211 7.94 -6.43 -0.78
N ASP A 212 6.87 -7.20 -0.84
CA ASP A 212 6.52 -8.16 0.22
C ASP A 212 7.22 -9.53 0.03
N GLN A 213 7.58 -9.89 -1.20
CA GLN A 213 8.15 -11.20 -1.54
C GLN A 213 9.66 -11.19 -1.83
N ILE A 214 10.22 -10.05 -2.22
CA ILE A 214 11.58 -9.97 -2.73
C ILE A 214 12.61 -10.19 -1.62
N GLU A 215 13.69 -10.88 -1.95
CA GLU A 215 14.86 -10.86 -1.09
C GLU A 215 15.46 -9.45 -1.10
N PRO A 216 15.85 -8.92 0.07
CA PRO A 216 16.45 -7.61 0.12
C PRO A 216 17.65 -7.48 -0.82
N ASN A 217 17.58 -6.50 -1.72
CA ASN A 217 18.66 -6.17 -2.64
C ASN A 217 18.95 -4.67 -2.60
N ARG A 218 20.01 -4.25 -3.31
CA ARG A 218 20.44 -2.84 -3.38
C ARG A 218 19.36 -1.87 -3.86
N ASP A 219 18.41 -2.35 -4.66
CA ASP A 219 17.37 -1.55 -5.28
C ASP A 219 16.08 -1.50 -4.43
N LEU A 220 16.04 -2.19 -3.28
CA LEU A 220 14.84 -2.31 -2.43
C LEU A 220 14.28 -0.96 -2.01
N LEU A 221 15.12 -0.08 -1.43
CA LEU A 221 14.64 1.24 -1.01
C LEU A 221 14.23 2.09 -2.21
N LYS A 222 14.99 2.03 -3.32
CA LYS A 222 14.61 2.76 -4.53
C LYS A 222 13.24 2.33 -5.04
N GLN A 223 12.95 1.03 -5.07
CA GLN A 223 11.65 0.51 -5.46
C GLN A 223 10.55 0.96 -4.48
N ALA A 224 10.81 0.91 -3.18
CA ALA A 224 9.87 1.40 -2.17
C ALA A 224 9.62 2.91 -2.29
N THR A 225 10.65 3.72 -2.54
CA THR A 225 10.52 5.17 -2.78
C THR A 225 9.66 5.44 -4.00
N ARG A 226 9.86 4.73 -5.11
CA ARG A 226 9.04 4.89 -6.32
C ARG A 226 7.56 4.61 -6.05
N LEU A 227 7.27 3.53 -5.32
CA LEU A 227 5.91 3.19 -4.92
C LEU A 227 5.31 4.25 -3.99
N PHE A 228 6.10 4.76 -3.03
CA PHE A 228 5.67 5.84 -2.15
C PHE A 228 5.33 7.11 -2.95
N VAL A 229 6.23 7.55 -3.83
CA VAL A 229 6.04 8.72 -4.70
C VAL A 229 4.77 8.57 -5.54
N GLN A 230 4.53 7.39 -6.12
CA GLN A 230 3.30 7.17 -6.90
C GLN A 230 2.04 7.30 -6.04
N ARG A 231 2.02 6.72 -4.84
CA ARG A 231 0.86 6.82 -3.95
C ARG A 231 0.59 8.27 -3.54
N GLN A 232 1.63 9.06 -3.31
CA GLN A 232 1.47 10.48 -3.04
C GLN A 232 0.94 11.24 -4.27
N ILE A 233 1.45 10.95 -5.46
CA ILE A 233 0.94 11.54 -6.71
C ILE A 233 -0.55 11.27 -6.88
N ASN A 234 -0.99 10.04 -6.63
CA ASN A 234 -2.41 9.68 -6.74
C ASN A 234 -3.27 10.42 -5.71
N GLN A 235 -2.78 10.57 -4.47
CA GLN A 235 -3.48 11.35 -3.43
C GLN A 235 -3.60 12.83 -3.82
N GLU A 236 -2.53 13.43 -4.32
CA GLU A 236 -2.53 14.81 -4.79
C GLU A 236 -3.45 14.99 -6.00
N ALA A 237 -3.46 14.04 -6.93
CA ALA A 237 -4.32 14.09 -8.10
C ALA A 237 -5.81 14.09 -7.71
N VAL A 238 -6.21 13.23 -6.77
CA VAL A 238 -7.58 13.24 -6.22
C VAL A 238 -7.90 14.56 -5.50
N ALA A 239 -6.94 15.15 -4.79
CA ALA A 239 -7.15 16.41 -4.09
C ALA A 239 -7.25 17.61 -5.04
N LEU A 240 -6.56 17.58 -6.19
CA LEU A 240 -6.60 18.63 -7.20
C LEU A 240 -7.86 18.55 -8.05
N ASP A 241 -8.18 17.35 -8.54
CA ASP A 241 -9.35 17.09 -9.37
C ASP A 241 -9.87 15.67 -9.13
N PRO A 242 -10.91 15.48 -8.31
CA PRO A 242 -11.47 14.16 -8.05
C PRO A 242 -12.05 13.49 -9.31
N GLU A 243 -12.62 14.26 -10.24
CA GLU A 243 -13.31 13.74 -11.43
C GLU A 243 -12.31 13.30 -12.50
N GLU A 244 -11.22 14.04 -12.66
CA GLU A 244 -10.16 13.78 -13.65
C GLU A 244 -8.84 13.30 -13.03
N SER A 245 -8.89 12.80 -11.79
CA SER A 245 -7.73 12.39 -11.00
C SER A 245 -6.78 11.44 -11.74
N SER A 246 -7.30 10.55 -12.58
CA SER A 246 -6.50 9.63 -13.42
C SER A 246 -5.57 10.39 -14.37
N GLY A 247 -6.10 11.38 -15.08
CA GLY A 247 -5.34 12.18 -16.02
C GLY A 247 -4.37 13.13 -15.31
N VAL A 248 -4.81 13.74 -14.20
CA VAL A 248 -3.96 14.58 -13.36
C VAL A 248 -2.78 13.78 -12.78
N ALA A 249 -3.00 12.54 -12.34
CA ALA A 249 -1.93 11.67 -11.85
C ALA A 249 -0.89 11.37 -12.94
N ILE A 250 -1.32 11.14 -14.18
CA ILE A 250 -0.39 10.95 -15.32
C ILE A 250 0.40 12.24 -15.58
N TYR A 251 -0.27 13.39 -15.60
CA TYR A 251 0.39 14.70 -15.79
C TYR A 251 1.45 14.96 -14.70
N LEU A 252 1.08 14.79 -13.42
CA LEU A 252 1.98 14.97 -12.28
C LEU A 252 3.15 13.99 -12.33
N SER A 253 2.90 12.71 -12.63
CA SER A 253 3.95 11.69 -12.74
C SER A 253 5.01 12.07 -13.78
N ARG A 254 4.58 12.60 -14.93
CA ARG A 254 5.49 13.08 -15.97
C ARG A 254 6.30 14.29 -15.51
N LYS A 255 5.62 15.32 -14.99
CA LYS A 255 6.28 16.57 -14.56
C LYS A 255 7.26 16.35 -13.41
N LEU A 256 6.87 15.56 -12.40
CA LEU A 256 7.72 15.28 -11.24
C LEU A 256 8.95 14.45 -11.62
N ARG A 257 8.80 13.48 -12.54
CA ARG A 257 9.93 12.71 -13.06
C ARG A 257 10.89 13.60 -13.87
N ASP A 258 10.36 14.33 -14.84
CA ASP A 258 11.18 15.02 -15.84
C ASP A 258 11.83 16.29 -15.28
N ASP A 259 11.12 17.05 -14.44
CA ASP A 259 11.60 18.35 -13.93
C ASP A 259 12.25 18.24 -12.53
N TYR A 260 11.92 17.21 -11.73
CA TYR A 260 12.32 17.13 -10.31
C TYR A 260 13.01 15.83 -9.90
N ALA A 261 13.21 14.88 -10.83
CA ALA A 261 13.78 13.56 -10.59
C ALA A 261 13.01 12.71 -9.54
N LEU A 262 11.70 12.97 -9.39
CA LEU A 262 10.79 12.23 -8.52
C LEU A 262 10.02 11.21 -9.37
N GLU A 263 10.60 10.02 -9.52
CA GLU A 263 10.03 8.96 -10.36
C GLU A 263 9.04 8.09 -9.58
N GLY A 264 7.82 7.97 -10.09
CA GLY A 264 6.81 7.03 -9.61
C GLY A 264 6.86 5.65 -10.29
N VAL A 265 5.76 4.92 -10.16
CA VAL A 265 5.53 3.62 -10.83
C VAL A 265 4.84 3.82 -12.18
N GLN A 266 4.02 4.86 -12.31
CA GLN A 266 3.37 5.26 -13.56
C GLN A 266 4.43 5.59 -14.60
N THR A 267 4.35 4.92 -15.74
CA THR A 267 5.28 5.06 -16.87
C THR A 267 4.64 5.65 -18.10
N THR A 268 3.33 5.90 -18.09
CA THR A 268 2.58 6.50 -19.20
C THR A 268 3.26 7.79 -19.66
N ARG A 269 3.48 7.94 -20.97
CA ARG A 269 4.21 9.08 -21.55
C ARG A 269 3.33 9.96 -22.42
N SER A 270 2.46 9.33 -23.20
CA SER A 270 1.50 9.96 -24.10
C SER A 270 0.08 9.72 -23.58
N THR A 271 -0.71 10.79 -23.58
CA THR A 271 -2.14 10.75 -23.25
C THR A 271 -2.93 11.35 -24.39
N ARG A 272 -4.19 10.96 -24.51
CA ARG A 272 -5.09 11.46 -25.56
C ARG A 272 -5.60 12.86 -25.25
N PHE A 273 -5.72 13.21 -23.97
CA PHE A 273 -6.32 14.46 -23.50
C PHE A 273 -5.38 15.32 -22.63
N PRO A 274 -4.12 15.59 -23.04
CA PRO A 274 -3.11 16.19 -22.17
C PRO A 274 -3.45 17.59 -21.64
N ILE A 275 -4.16 18.39 -22.43
CA ILE A 275 -4.53 19.78 -22.07
C ILE A 275 -5.53 19.81 -20.92
N PHE A 276 -6.38 18.78 -20.78
CA PHE A 276 -7.40 18.72 -19.74
C PHE A 276 -6.84 18.45 -18.35
N TYR A 277 -5.61 17.94 -18.26
CA TYR A 277 -4.99 17.52 -17.01
C TYR A 277 -3.91 18.47 -16.51
N GLU A 278 -3.59 19.50 -17.30
CA GLU A 278 -2.50 20.41 -17.03
C GLU A 278 -2.74 21.19 -15.73
N GLN A 279 -1.78 21.09 -14.81
CA GLN A 279 -1.79 21.81 -13.54
C GLN A 279 -0.81 22.98 -13.57
N ASP A 280 -1.14 24.00 -12.78
CA ASP A 280 -0.30 25.18 -12.61
C ASP A 280 1.13 24.81 -12.17
N ALA A 281 2.13 25.44 -12.80
CA ALA A 281 3.54 25.12 -12.57
C ALA A 281 4.00 25.43 -11.13
N SER A 282 3.43 26.44 -10.47
CA SER A 282 3.72 26.72 -9.06
C SER A 282 3.19 25.60 -8.16
N ARG A 283 2.01 25.06 -8.47
CA ARG A 283 1.42 23.94 -7.74
C ARG A 283 2.25 22.65 -7.88
N VAL A 284 2.71 22.36 -9.09
CA VAL A 284 3.61 21.21 -9.33
C VAL A 284 4.91 21.36 -8.53
N ARG A 285 5.47 22.57 -8.47
CA ARG A 285 6.66 22.86 -7.66
C ARG A 285 6.42 22.64 -6.17
N GLU A 286 5.31 23.14 -5.63
CA GLU A 286 4.95 22.94 -4.22
C GLU A 286 4.86 21.45 -3.87
N ILE A 287 4.22 20.65 -4.74
CA ILE A 287 4.13 19.20 -4.57
C ILE A 287 5.53 18.57 -4.57
N ALA A 288 6.37 18.95 -5.54
CA ALA A 288 7.73 18.42 -5.67
C ALA A 288 8.60 18.74 -4.44
N GLU A 289 8.55 19.98 -3.96
CA GLU A 289 9.30 20.43 -2.77
C GLU A 289 8.85 19.67 -1.52
N ARG A 290 7.54 19.51 -1.31
CA ARG A 290 7.02 18.74 -0.18
C ARG A 290 7.45 17.28 -0.24
N LEU A 291 7.34 16.63 -1.39
CA LEU A 291 7.76 15.23 -1.56
C LEU A 291 9.25 15.04 -1.38
N ARG A 292 10.06 15.95 -1.94
CA ARG A 292 11.51 15.91 -1.77
C ARG A 292 11.89 16.08 -0.30
N ASN A 293 11.31 17.05 0.39
CA ASN A 293 11.54 17.26 1.81
C ASN A 293 11.16 16.01 2.63
N GLU A 294 10.03 15.38 2.32
CA GLU A 294 9.58 14.17 3.02
C GLU A 294 10.50 12.95 2.80
N ILE A 295 11.22 12.90 1.68
CA ILE A 295 12.17 11.82 1.35
C ILE A 295 13.57 12.13 1.90
N GLU A 296 14.08 13.35 1.69
CA GLU A 296 15.42 13.79 2.12
C GLU A 296 15.50 14.00 3.64
N GLN A 297 14.41 14.46 4.25
CA GLN A 297 14.23 14.53 5.70
C GLN A 297 13.07 13.59 6.07
N PRO A 298 13.34 12.28 6.25
CA PRO A 298 12.33 11.24 6.28
C PRO A 298 11.15 11.56 7.21
N GLY A 299 10.03 11.96 6.61
CA GLY A 299 8.80 12.30 7.32
C GLY A 299 8.12 11.06 7.91
N GLU A 300 7.16 11.27 8.80
CA GLU A 300 6.47 10.14 9.46
C GLU A 300 5.72 9.25 8.48
N ASN A 301 5.10 9.80 7.42
CA ASN A 301 4.36 8.97 6.46
C ASN A 301 5.33 8.09 5.65
N TYR A 302 6.46 8.64 5.23
CA TYR A 302 7.47 7.89 4.49
C TYR A 302 8.10 6.79 5.36
N LEU A 303 8.48 7.11 6.60
CA LEU A 303 9.00 6.12 7.54
C LEU A 303 7.98 5.02 7.88
N SER A 304 6.73 5.40 8.13
CA SER A 304 5.63 4.46 8.39
C SER A 304 5.37 3.56 7.18
N PHE A 305 5.41 4.13 5.97
CA PHE A 305 5.27 3.37 4.73
C PHE A 305 6.40 2.35 4.57
N LEU A 306 7.67 2.75 4.70
CA LEU A 306 8.81 1.83 4.59
C LEU A 306 8.75 0.74 5.66
N GLN A 307 8.42 1.12 6.90
CA GLN A 307 8.27 0.18 8.01
C GLN A 307 7.17 -0.86 7.74
N SER A 308 6.10 -0.50 7.02
CA SER A 308 5.03 -1.44 6.70
C SER A 308 5.47 -2.58 5.76
N LYS A 309 6.65 -2.47 5.13
CA LYS A 309 7.13 -3.45 4.15
C LYS A 309 7.93 -4.59 4.80
N PRO A 310 7.49 -5.86 4.69
CA PRO A 310 8.18 -7.01 5.26
C PRO A 310 9.63 -7.17 4.77
N ALA A 311 9.92 -6.94 3.49
CA ALA A 311 11.30 -7.05 2.99
C ALA A 311 12.22 -5.99 3.63
N ILE A 312 11.72 -4.79 3.86
CA ILE A 312 12.46 -3.72 4.54
C ILE A 312 12.71 -4.10 5.99
N GLN A 313 11.68 -4.54 6.71
CA GLN A 313 11.85 -5.02 8.09
C GLN A 313 12.88 -6.16 8.17
N LYS A 314 12.77 -7.15 7.27
CA LYS A 314 13.71 -8.28 7.18
C LYS A 314 15.14 -7.78 6.93
N ARG A 315 15.32 -6.82 6.02
CA ARG A 315 16.64 -6.23 5.73
C ARG A 315 17.23 -5.53 6.94
N LEU A 316 16.45 -4.75 7.66
CA LEU A 316 16.93 -4.05 8.87
C LEU A 316 17.38 -5.04 9.94
N ARG A 317 16.63 -6.13 10.15
CA ARG A 317 17.05 -7.21 11.08
C ARG A 317 18.35 -7.89 10.65
N GLN A 318 18.61 -8.00 9.34
CA GLN A 318 19.85 -8.56 8.82
C GLN A 318 21.05 -7.61 8.97
N LEU A 319 20.81 -6.30 8.85
CA LEU A 319 21.86 -5.28 9.00
C LEU A 319 22.21 -5.01 10.46
N PHE A 320 21.22 -5.12 11.36
CA PHE A 320 21.37 -4.83 12.79
C PHE A 320 20.91 -6.03 13.66
N PRO A 321 21.50 -7.24 13.49
CA PRO A 321 21.01 -8.44 14.16
C PRO A 321 21.20 -8.37 15.69
N GLU A 322 22.34 -7.87 16.16
CA GLU A 322 22.63 -7.74 17.59
C GLU A 322 21.71 -6.73 18.27
N ASP A 323 21.52 -5.56 17.65
CA ASP A 323 20.61 -4.52 18.16
C ASP A 323 19.16 -5.01 18.19
N TYR A 324 18.73 -5.76 17.16
CA TYR A 324 17.39 -6.32 17.12
C TYR A 324 17.21 -7.38 18.21
N SER A 325 18.13 -8.33 18.33
CA SER A 325 18.06 -9.39 19.35
C SER A 325 18.10 -8.83 20.77
N ARG A 326 18.87 -7.77 21.01
CA ARG A 326 18.88 -7.09 22.30
C ARG A 326 17.54 -6.42 22.59
N MET A 327 16.99 -5.68 21.63
CA MET A 327 15.69 -5.03 21.77
C MET A 327 14.56 -6.06 22.02
N ASP A 328 14.58 -7.18 21.31
CA ASP A 328 13.61 -8.28 21.47
C ASP A 328 13.74 -8.94 22.85
N HIS A 329 14.96 -9.20 23.32
CA HIS A 329 15.20 -9.75 24.66
C HIS A 329 14.78 -8.78 25.78
N ASP A 330 15.10 -7.49 25.63
CA ASP A 330 14.68 -6.45 26.56
C ASP A 330 13.14 -6.39 26.59
N LEU A 331 12.47 -6.48 25.44
CA LEU A 331 11.01 -6.50 25.34
C LEU A 331 10.38 -7.68 26.09
N ASP A 332 10.94 -8.89 25.92
CA ASP A 332 10.46 -10.08 26.63
C ASP A 332 10.62 -9.90 28.15
N ALA A 333 11.81 -9.46 28.61
CA ALA A 333 12.08 -9.22 30.02
C ALA A 333 11.16 -8.14 30.62
N PHE A 334 10.89 -7.06 29.88
CA PHE A 334 9.96 -6.02 30.32
C PHE A 334 8.50 -6.46 30.27
N THR A 335 8.13 -7.35 29.35
CA THR A 335 6.78 -7.94 29.28
C THR A 335 6.54 -8.82 30.51
N GLU A 336 7.49 -9.68 30.86
CA GLU A 336 7.44 -10.50 32.08
C GLU A 336 7.34 -9.64 33.36
N LEU A 337 8.09 -8.52 33.42
CA LEU A 337 8.00 -7.57 34.53
C LEU A 337 6.65 -6.86 34.60
N ALA A 338 6.07 -6.49 33.45
CA ALA A 338 4.77 -5.84 33.38
C ALA A 338 3.63 -6.78 33.79
N GLU A 339 3.67 -8.02 33.30
CA GLU A 339 2.73 -9.09 33.69
C GLU A 339 2.87 -9.39 35.18
N SER A 340 4.11 -9.51 35.70
CA SER A 340 4.36 -9.69 37.13
C SER A 340 3.87 -8.51 37.98
N ALA A 341 3.94 -7.27 37.49
CA ALA A 341 3.41 -6.09 38.18
C ALA A 341 1.88 -6.05 38.18
N MET A 342 1.23 -6.59 37.15
CA MET A 342 -0.22 -6.78 37.08
C MET A 342 -0.71 -7.93 37.97
N GLU A 343 0.06 -9.01 38.06
CA GLU A 343 -0.23 -10.19 38.90
C GLU A 343 0.21 -10.01 40.37
N GLY A 344 1.11 -9.06 40.64
CA GLY A 344 1.73 -8.76 41.93
C GLY A 344 0.78 -8.34 43.06
N GLY A 345 -0.54 -8.42 42.86
CA GLY A 345 -1.53 -8.32 43.92
C GLY A 345 -1.48 -9.45 44.95
N ASP A 346 -0.90 -10.61 44.59
CA ASP A 346 -0.83 -11.78 45.47
C ASP A 346 0.59 -12.07 46.01
N ALA A 347 1.65 -11.58 45.35
CA ALA A 347 3.05 -11.85 45.73
C ALA A 347 3.63 -10.87 46.77
N ILE A 348 3.04 -9.68 46.95
CA ILE A 348 3.41 -8.72 48.00
C ILE A 348 2.57 -9.04 49.23
N GLY A 349 3.04 -10.02 50.01
CA GLY A 349 2.27 -10.74 51.02
C GLY A 349 1.29 -9.89 51.84
N SER A 350 0.01 -10.31 51.83
CA SER A 350 -1.07 -10.04 52.80
C SER A 350 -1.33 -8.59 53.29
N SER A 351 -0.55 -7.60 52.85
CA SER A 351 -0.45 -6.26 53.47
C SER A 351 -0.47 -5.11 52.47
N ALA A 352 -0.36 -5.38 51.17
CA ALA A 352 -0.58 -4.36 50.14
C ALA A 352 -2.03 -3.88 50.17
N SER A 353 -2.24 -2.56 50.22
CA SER A 353 -3.58 -1.98 50.21
C SER A 353 -4.24 -2.17 48.83
N ALA A 354 -5.56 -2.01 48.76
CA ALA A 354 -6.26 -2.03 47.46
C ALA A 354 -5.76 -0.94 46.50
N ALA A 355 -5.24 0.17 47.03
CA ALA A 355 -4.64 1.25 46.25
C ALA A 355 -3.31 0.81 45.62
N ASP A 356 -2.46 0.09 46.36
CA ASP A 356 -1.15 -0.38 45.86
C ASP A 356 -1.31 -1.42 44.74
N ARG A 357 -2.31 -2.30 44.86
CA ARG A 357 -2.67 -3.26 43.79
C ARG A 357 -3.18 -2.57 42.53
N THR A 358 -3.94 -1.49 42.69
CA THR A 358 -4.47 -0.72 41.56
C THR A 358 -3.33 0.04 40.85
N ALA A 359 -2.43 0.65 41.61
CA ALA A 359 -1.27 1.35 41.06
C ALA A 359 -0.29 0.40 40.35
N GLY A 360 -0.03 -0.81 40.89
CA GLY A 360 0.80 -1.83 40.22
C GLY A 360 0.21 -2.31 38.89
N ALA A 361 -1.10 -2.54 38.85
CA ALA A 361 -1.80 -2.91 37.62
C ALA A 361 -1.84 -1.79 36.57
N GLU A 362 -1.94 -0.53 37.00
CA GLU A 362 -1.86 0.64 36.11
C GLU A 362 -0.45 0.80 35.53
N ILE A 363 0.61 0.68 36.34
CA ILE A 363 2.01 0.72 35.90
C ILE A 363 2.30 -0.41 34.90
N GLY A 364 1.87 -1.65 35.19
CA GLY A 364 2.06 -2.77 34.27
C GLY A 364 1.33 -2.57 32.94
N ARG A 365 0.11 -2.02 32.98
CA ARG A 365 -0.66 -1.72 31.76
C ARG A 365 0.00 -0.62 30.91
N ASP A 366 0.49 0.45 31.53
CA ASP A 366 1.19 1.54 30.84
C ASP A 366 2.53 1.07 30.25
N LEU A 367 3.21 0.13 30.94
CA LEU A 367 4.41 -0.52 30.42
C LEU A 367 4.10 -1.35 29.17
N LEU A 368 3.05 -2.19 29.19
CA LEU A 368 2.63 -3.01 28.04
C LEU A 368 2.23 -2.15 26.83
N LEU A 369 1.57 -1.01 27.06
CA LEU A 369 1.24 -0.06 25.98
C LEU A 369 2.50 0.56 25.36
N SER A 370 3.50 0.87 26.18
CA SER A 370 4.79 1.41 25.73
C SER A 370 5.60 0.36 24.97
N LEU A 371 5.60 -0.89 25.44
CA LEU A 371 6.24 -2.04 24.78
C LEU A 371 5.59 -2.38 23.43
N GLY A 372 4.28 -2.20 23.30
CA GLY A 372 3.56 -2.38 22.04
C GLY A 372 4.11 -1.54 20.88
N ASN A 373 4.85 -0.46 21.16
CA ASN A 373 5.49 0.39 20.15
C ASN A 373 7.01 0.20 20.02
N ALA A 374 7.66 -0.64 20.83
CA ALA A 374 9.12 -0.76 20.83
C ALA A 374 9.68 -1.23 19.48
N HIS A 375 9.07 -2.27 18.90
CA HIS A 375 9.38 -2.70 17.53
C HIS A 375 9.26 -1.57 16.52
N LYS A 376 8.20 -0.76 16.64
CA LYS A 376 7.95 0.36 15.74
C LYS A 376 9.04 1.43 15.87
N HIS A 377 9.39 1.80 17.09
CA HIS A 377 10.45 2.76 17.35
C HIS A 377 11.81 2.27 16.85
N TRP A 378 12.13 1.00 17.08
CA TRP A 378 13.36 0.38 16.59
C TRP A 378 13.46 0.45 15.05
N TYR A 379 12.39 0.05 14.33
CA TYR A 379 12.39 0.15 12.87
C TYR A 379 12.54 1.59 12.39
N GLN A 380 11.85 2.55 13.01
CA GLN A 380 11.94 3.94 12.62
C GLN A 380 13.34 4.51 12.84
N GLU A 381 13.98 4.18 13.96
CA GLU A 381 15.35 4.59 14.26
C GLU A 381 16.33 4.02 13.24
N LYS A 382 16.28 2.71 12.98
CA LYS A 382 17.16 2.04 12.02
C LYS A 382 16.90 2.45 10.57
N LEU A 383 15.66 2.78 10.22
CA LEU A 383 15.34 3.38 8.92
C LEU A 383 16.01 4.75 8.77
N LYS A 384 15.95 5.61 9.78
CA LYS A 384 16.63 6.91 9.73
C LYS A 384 18.14 6.75 9.60
N GLU A 385 18.73 5.81 10.31
CA GLU A 385 20.16 5.48 10.21
C GLU A 385 20.54 5.07 8.79
N VAL A 386 19.80 4.12 8.21
CA VAL A 386 20.02 3.62 6.85
C VAL A 386 19.76 4.67 5.77
N LEU A 387 18.74 5.51 5.92
CA LEU A 387 18.44 6.58 4.96
C LEU A 387 19.48 7.71 5.02
N SER A 388 20.12 7.93 6.18
CA SER A 388 21.17 8.93 6.35
C SER A 388 22.53 8.45 5.80
N ASP A 389 22.77 7.13 5.81
CA ASP A 389 23.94 6.51 5.19
C ASP A 389 23.53 5.31 4.32
N PRO A 390 23.16 5.56 3.04
CA PRO A 390 22.73 4.50 2.12
C PRO A 390 23.80 3.42 1.88
N VAL A 391 25.08 3.69 2.16
CA VAL A 391 26.17 2.71 2.05
C VAL A 391 25.94 1.53 3.02
N LEU A 392 25.17 1.72 4.10
CA LEU A 392 24.77 0.64 5.00
C LEU A 392 23.93 -0.44 4.32
N LEU A 393 23.19 -0.11 3.25
CA LEU A 393 22.46 -1.10 2.44
C LEU A 393 23.40 -1.92 1.57
N ASP A 394 24.51 -1.31 1.15
CA ASP A 394 25.52 -1.88 0.25
C ASP A 394 26.65 -2.60 1.00
N ARG A 395 26.74 -2.46 2.33
CA ARG A 395 27.65 -3.28 3.14
C ARG A 395 27.28 -4.75 2.92
N GLU A 396 28.11 -5.41 2.14
CA GLU A 396 27.99 -6.82 1.81
C GLU A 396 27.76 -7.61 3.09
N MET A 397 26.91 -8.63 2.94
CA MET A 397 26.75 -9.74 3.85
C MET A 397 28.12 -10.38 4.13
N VAL A 398 28.82 -9.88 5.15
CA VAL A 398 30.00 -10.57 5.66
C VAL A 398 29.48 -11.72 6.54
N GLN A 399 29.42 -12.88 5.86
CA GLN A 399 29.31 -14.26 6.34
C GLN A 399 27.92 -14.84 6.59
#